data_AF-A0A9E2FLQ8-F1
#
_entry.id   AF-A0A9E2FLQ8-F1
#
_cell.length_a   1.000
_cell.length_b   1.000
_cell.length_c   1.000
_cell.angle_alpha   90.00
_cell.angle_beta   90.00
_cell.angle_gamma   90.00
#
_symmetry.space_group_name_H-M   'P 1'
#
loop_
_entity.id
_entity.type
_entity.pdbx_description
1 polymer ?
#
loop_
_entity_poly.entity_id
_entity_poly.type
_entity_poly.pdbx_seq_one_letter_code
_entity_poly.pdbx_strand_id
1 'polypeptide(L)'
;MLCKLHGSLNWFETDGSIKVEDRVVELPHSRIKNYYWPAVGNEKYHNPGGAAPLIVPPTYFKHRSTQALQDVWQTAYEALRECEKLVFIGYSFPDSDSHMPYFLASALADNVDLTKVTVIDPMASDIAHRIEQRFGPSITRILEPIKAKWQEYEHSI
;
A
#
# COMPACT_ATOMS: atom_id res chain seq x y z
N MET A 1 2.17 -12.28 0.20
CA MET A 1 1.00 -11.70 -0.50
C MET A 1 1.17 -10.18 -0.58
N LEU A 2 0.70 -9.52 -1.64
CA LEU A 2 0.80 -8.06 -1.82
C LEU A 2 -0.56 -7.48 -2.22
N CYS A 3 -1.09 -6.52 -1.44
CA CYS A 3 -2.35 -5.86 -1.72
C CYS A 3 -2.11 -4.40 -2.14
N LYS A 4 -2.31 -4.08 -3.43
CA LYS A 4 -2.21 -2.70 -3.93
C LYS A 4 -3.55 -1.97 -3.76
N LEU A 5 -3.79 -1.47 -2.54
CA LEU A 5 -5.07 -0.85 -2.13
C LEU A 5 -5.52 0.34 -2.99
N HIS A 6 -4.57 1.04 -3.62
CA HIS A 6 -4.83 2.17 -4.50
C HIS A 6 -4.78 1.81 -6.00
N GLY A 7 -4.74 0.52 -6.32
CA GLY A 7 -4.58 0.04 -7.68
C GLY A 7 -3.15 0.17 -8.20
N SER A 8 -2.98 0.18 -9.52
CA SER A 8 -1.67 0.23 -10.15
C SER A 8 -1.73 0.82 -11.55
N LEU A 9 -0.64 1.44 -11.99
CA LEU A 9 -0.48 1.95 -13.36
C LEU A 9 -0.64 0.85 -14.42
N ASN A 10 -0.32 -0.39 -14.07
CA ASN A 10 -0.41 -1.53 -14.96
C ASN A 10 -1.67 -2.40 -14.75
N TRP A 11 -2.62 -1.93 -13.94
CA TRP A 11 -3.89 -2.63 -13.72
C TRP A 11 -4.97 -1.99 -14.57
N PHE A 12 -5.78 -2.80 -15.22
CA PHE A 12 -6.90 -2.37 -16.05
C PHE A 12 -8.13 -3.18 -15.66
N GLU A 13 -9.26 -2.51 -15.50
CA GLU A 13 -10.52 -3.21 -15.26
C GLU A 13 -11.09 -3.73 -16.58
N THR A 14 -11.51 -4.99 -16.61
CA THR A 14 -12.24 -5.58 -17.74
C THR A 14 -13.25 -6.58 -17.21
N ASP A 15 -14.53 -6.36 -17.51
CA ASP A 15 -15.63 -7.25 -17.13
C ASP A 15 -15.67 -7.59 -15.63
N GLY A 16 -15.39 -6.60 -14.77
CA GLY A 16 -15.36 -6.75 -13.31
C GLY A 16 -14.11 -7.43 -12.74
N SER A 17 -13.11 -7.76 -13.57
CA SER A 17 -11.84 -8.35 -13.16
C SER A 17 -10.66 -7.40 -13.40
N ILE A 18 -9.56 -7.60 -12.65
CA ILE A 18 -8.29 -6.90 -12.89
C ILE A 18 -7.49 -7.68 -13.93
N LYS A 19 -7.20 -7.02 -15.05
CA LYS A 19 -6.14 -7.42 -16.00
C LYS A 19 -4.86 -6.68 -15.66
N VAL A 20 -3.76 -7.42 -15.60
CA VAL A 20 -2.43 -6.87 -15.30
C VAL A 20 -1.58 -6.87 -16.57
N GLU A 21 -1.00 -5.72 -16.90
CA GLU A 21 0.00 -5.59 -17.94
C GLU A 21 1.40 -5.78 -17.35
N ASP A 22 1.92 -7.01 -17.44
CA ASP A 22 3.23 -7.37 -16.89
C ASP A 22 4.34 -7.35 -17.93
N ARG A 23 4.06 -6.95 -19.18
CA ARG A 23 5.12 -6.83 -20.18
C ARG A 23 6.12 -5.77 -19.76
N VAL A 24 7.37 -6.08 -20.06
CA VAL A 24 8.52 -5.20 -19.88
C VAL A 24 9.12 -4.99 -21.25
N VAL A 25 9.48 -3.74 -21.54
CA VAL A 25 10.14 -3.35 -22.79
C VAL A 25 11.60 -3.07 -22.51
N GLU A 26 12.43 -3.46 -23.47
CA GLU A 26 13.84 -3.14 -23.47
C GLU A 26 14.03 -1.73 -24.05
N LEU A 27 14.66 -0.85 -23.28
CA LEU A 27 15.00 0.49 -23.72
C LEU A 27 16.50 0.55 -24.03
N PRO A 28 16.89 0.95 -25.25
CA PRO A 28 18.29 1.14 -25.58
C PRO A 28 18.84 2.32 -24.78
N HIS A 29 19.84 2.09 -23.94
CA HIS A 29 20.51 3.16 -23.19
C HIS A 29 22.03 3.09 -23.37
N SER A 30 22.57 3.98 -24.21
CA SER A 30 23.99 4.01 -24.60
C SER A 30 24.50 2.67 -25.19
N ARG A 31 25.77 2.62 -25.62
CA ARG A 31 26.35 1.43 -26.28
C ARG A 31 26.63 0.24 -25.34
N ILE A 32 26.35 0.35 -24.02
CA ILE A 32 26.95 -0.52 -23.00
C ILE A 32 25.92 -1.25 -22.10
N LYS A 33 24.67 -0.78 -21.94
CA LYS A 33 23.70 -1.50 -21.10
C LYS A 33 22.24 -1.23 -21.46
N ASN A 34 21.49 -2.30 -21.71
CA ASN A 34 20.04 -2.21 -21.85
C ASN A 34 19.39 -2.11 -20.47
N TYR A 35 18.31 -1.32 -20.38
CA TYR A 35 17.45 -1.30 -19.19
C TYR A 35 16.06 -1.83 -19.54
N TYR A 36 15.47 -2.48 -18.56
CA TYR A 36 14.14 -3.05 -18.62
C TYR A 36 13.16 -2.08 -17.95
N TRP A 37 12.08 -1.75 -18.65
CA TRP A 37 11.07 -0.80 -18.18
C TRP A 37 9.67 -1.39 -18.33
N PRO A 38 8.74 -1.20 -17.38
CA PRO A 38 7.35 -1.64 -17.55
C PRO A 38 6.77 -1.07 -18.85
N ALA A 39 6.11 -1.92 -19.65
CA ALA A 39 5.55 -1.52 -20.94
C ALA A 39 4.61 -0.32 -20.78
N VAL A 40 3.79 -0.30 -19.72
CA VAL A 40 2.86 0.81 -19.41
C VAL A 40 3.53 2.16 -19.18
N GLY A 41 4.84 2.18 -18.89
CA GLY A 41 5.61 3.41 -18.72
C GLY A 41 6.31 3.87 -19.99
N ASN A 42 6.15 3.18 -21.11
CA ASN A 42 6.70 3.58 -22.41
C ASN A 42 5.73 4.51 -23.14
N GLU A 43 6.23 5.58 -23.75
CA GLU A 43 5.42 6.56 -24.48
C GLU A 43 4.59 5.95 -25.63
N LYS A 44 5.06 4.85 -26.22
CA LYS A 44 4.39 4.14 -27.32
C LYS A 44 3.37 3.11 -26.83
N TYR A 45 3.20 2.96 -25.52
CA TYR A 45 2.25 2.01 -24.99
C TYR A 45 0.82 2.52 -25.19
N HIS A 46 0.01 1.68 -25.80
CA HIS A 46 -1.42 1.86 -25.90
C HIS A 46 -2.10 0.62 -25.31
N ASN A 47 -3.00 0.83 -24.35
CA ASN A 47 -3.81 -0.28 -23.83
C ASN A 47 -4.69 -0.83 -24.97
N PRO A 48 -4.54 -2.11 -25.37
CA PRO A 48 -5.36 -2.70 -26.42
C PRO A 48 -6.86 -2.66 -26.11
N GLY A 49 -7.22 -2.65 -24.83
CA GLY A 49 -8.61 -2.57 -24.37
C GLY A 49 -9.17 -1.15 -24.21
N GLY A 50 -8.37 -0.11 -24.46
CA GLY A 50 -8.80 1.30 -24.35
C GLY A 50 -9.14 1.80 -22.92
N ALA A 51 -9.16 0.92 -21.93
CA ALA A 51 -9.45 1.26 -20.55
C ALA A 51 -8.33 2.11 -19.93
N ALA A 52 -8.70 3.07 -19.10
CA ALA A 52 -7.74 3.80 -18.28
C ALA A 52 -7.17 2.88 -17.18
N PRO A 53 -5.94 3.16 -16.68
CA PRO A 53 -5.41 2.45 -15.54
C PRO A 53 -6.35 2.52 -14.32
N LEU A 54 -6.49 1.38 -13.64
CA LEU A 54 -7.21 1.25 -12.39
C LEU A 54 -6.35 1.81 -11.27
N ILE A 55 -6.48 3.11 -11.05
CA ILE A 55 -5.84 3.86 -9.98
C ILE A 55 -6.93 4.53 -9.16
N VAL A 56 -6.86 4.37 -7.83
CA VAL A 56 -7.70 5.12 -6.90
C VAL A 56 -6.94 6.41 -6.57
N PRO A 57 -7.31 7.56 -7.14
CA PRO A 57 -6.62 8.80 -6.85
C PRO A 57 -6.85 9.19 -5.38
N PRO A 58 -5.95 10.01 -4.79
CA PRO A 58 -6.13 10.55 -3.45
C PRO A 58 -7.20 11.66 -3.47
N THR A 59 -8.44 11.31 -3.84
CA THR A 59 -9.59 12.21 -3.85
C THR A 59 -10.56 11.87 -2.73
N TYR A 60 -11.26 12.89 -2.24
CA TYR A 60 -12.26 12.74 -1.18
C TYR A 60 -13.39 11.77 -1.58
N PHE A 61 -13.78 11.78 -2.85
CA PHE A 61 -14.80 10.89 -3.40
C PHE A 61 -14.15 9.64 -3.99
N LYS A 62 -14.25 8.52 -3.27
CA LYS A 62 -13.81 7.19 -3.74
C LYS A 62 -14.89 6.51 -4.61
N HIS A 63 -15.37 7.21 -5.64
CA HIS A 63 -16.52 6.77 -6.46
C HIS A 63 -16.20 5.61 -7.45
N ARG A 64 -15.02 4.98 -7.34
CA ARG A 64 -14.55 3.93 -8.27
C ARG A 64 -13.99 2.70 -7.56
N SER A 65 -14.65 2.21 -6.51
CA SER A 65 -14.36 0.88 -5.96
C SER A 65 -15.02 -0.18 -6.84
N THR A 66 -14.28 -0.62 -7.85
CA THR A 66 -14.63 -1.79 -8.67
C THR A 66 -14.71 -3.03 -7.79
N GLN A 67 -15.49 -4.05 -8.18
CA GLN A 67 -15.57 -5.30 -7.41
C GLN A 67 -14.18 -5.89 -7.15
N ALA A 68 -13.34 -5.92 -8.19
CA ALA A 68 -11.98 -6.42 -8.06
C ALA A 68 -11.10 -5.61 -7.09
N LEU A 69 -11.30 -4.28 -6.96
CA LEU A 69 -10.63 -3.53 -5.89
C LEU A 69 -11.18 -3.90 -4.53
N GLN A 70 -12.50 -4.08 -4.38
CA GLN A 70 -13.09 -4.51 -3.12
C GLN A 70 -12.50 -5.85 -2.66
N ASP A 71 -12.26 -6.79 -3.58
CA ASP A 71 -11.63 -8.07 -3.26
C ASP A 71 -10.18 -7.89 -2.75
N VAL A 72 -9.42 -6.94 -3.31
CA VAL A 72 -8.07 -6.59 -2.82
C VAL A 72 -8.12 -5.96 -1.42
N TRP A 73 -9.09 -5.08 -1.17
CA TRP A 73 -9.30 -4.49 0.16
C TRP A 73 -9.74 -5.54 1.17
N GLN A 74 -10.61 -6.48 0.79
CA GLN A 74 -11.06 -7.59 1.63
C GLN A 74 -9.91 -8.54 1.97
N THR A 75 -9.07 -8.86 0.98
CA THR A 75 -7.87 -9.69 1.20
C THR A 75 -6.91 -9.02 2.20
N ALA A 76 -6.71 -7.70 2.09
CA ALA A 76 -5.90 -6.95 3.05
C ALA A 76 -6.55 -6.89 4.44
N TYR A 77 -7.87 -6.76 4.50
CA TYR A 77 -8.64 -6.75 5.73
C TYR A 77 -8.48 -8.08 6.50
N GLU A 78 -8.61 -9.22 5.81
CA GLU A 78 -8.40 -10.55 6.39
C GLU A 78 -6.97 -10.73 6.88
N ALA A 79 -5.98 -10.35 6.07
CA ALA A 79 -4.58 -10.42 6.48
C ALA A 79 -4.28 -9.57 7.73
N LEU A 80 -4.89 -8.40 7.86
CA LEU A 80 -4.77 -7.55 9.05
C LEU A 80 -5.50 -8.12 10.26
N ARG A 81 -6.60 -8.84 10.06
CA ARG A 81 -7.37 -9.48 11.16
C ARG A 81 -6.66 -10.66 11.78
N GLU A 82 -5.80 -11.32 11.02
CA GLU A 82 -5.11 -12.55 11.44
C GLU A 82 -3.62 -12.34 11.74
N CYS A 83 -3.10 -11.12 11.59
CA CYS A 83 -1.67 -10.89 11.78
C CYS A 83 -1.28 -10.81 13.26
N GLU A 84 -0.18 -11.48 13.62
CA GLU A 84 0.42 -11.36 14.95
C GLU A 84 1.25 -10.07 15.11
N LYS A 85 1.82 -9.58 13.99
CA LYS A 85 2.71 -8.41 13.96
C LYS A 85 2.38 -7.53 12.76
N LEU A 86 2.29 -6.23 13.01
CA LEU A 86 2.02 -5.22 11.99
C LEU A 86 3.16 -4.21 11.93
N VAL A 87 3.72 -3.99 10.74
CA VAL A 87 4.82 -3.04 10.54
C VAL A 87 4.41 -1.99 9.51
N PHE A 88 4.44 -0.72 9.91
CA PHE A 88 4.29 0.43 9.02
C PHE A 88 5.67 0.96 8.64
N ILE A 89 5.93 1.08 7.34
CA ILE A 89 7.21 1.57 6.81
C ILE A 89 6.92 2.79 5.94
N GLY A 90 7.42 3.96 6.35
CA GLY A 90 7.28 5.21 5.59
C GLY A 90 5.85 5.76 5.46
N TYR A 91 4.90 5.25 6.26
CA TYR A 91 3.54 5.80 6.30
C TYR A 91 3.42 6.85 7.40
N SER A 92 3.16 8.09 7.01
CA SER A 92 3.20 9.24 7.91
C SER A 92 1.92 9.46 8.73
N PHE A 93 0.88 8.64 8.51
CA PHE A 93 -0.46 8.83 9.09
C PHE A 93 -0.94 10.30 8.98
N PRO A 94 -1.04 10.88 7.77
CA PRO A 94 -1.41 12.28 7.61
C PRO A 94 -2.88 12.51 8.02
N ASP A 95 -3.24 13.73 8.45
CA ASP A 95 -4.62 14.09 8.82
C ASP A 95 -5.57 14.12 7.62
N SER A 96 -5.03 14.32 6.41
CA SER A 96 -5.80 14.31 5.16
C SER A 96 -6.25 12.91 4.74
N ASP A 97 -5.64 11.84 5.26
CA ASP A 97 -6.04 10.46 4.98
C ASP A 97 -6.98 9.95 6.08
N SER A 98 -8.27 10.27 5.93
CA SER A 98 -9.28 9.82 6.88
C SER A 98 -9.61 8.33 6.72
N HIS A 99 -9.51 7.77 5.52
CA HIS A 99 -10.00 6.42 5.25
C HIS A 99 -9.09 5.32 5.82
N MET A 100 -7.77 5.47 5.72
CA MET A 100 -6.85 4.42 6.15
C MET A 100 -6.91 4.15 7.66
N PRO A 101 -6.95 5.15 8.56
CA PRO A 101 -7.17 4.90 9.98
C PRO A 101 -8.44 4.14 10.30
N TYR A 102 -9.57 4.48 9.65
CA TYR A 102 -10.83 3.73 9.86
C TYR A 102 -10.73 2.28 9.38
N PHE A 103 -10.11 2.06 8.22
CA PHE A 103 -9.87 0.72 7.69
C PHE A 103 -9.02 -0.12 8.66
N LEU A 104 -7.89 0.42 9.11
CA LEU A 104 -7.02 -0.22 10.08
C LEU A 104 -7.75 -0.49 11.40
N ALA A 105 -8.48 0.49 11.93
CA ALA A 105 -9.22 0.33 13.18
C ALA A 105 -10.28 -0.79 13.05
N SER A 106 -10.99 -0.85 11.93
CA SER A 106 -12.00 -1.89 11.66
C SER A 106 -11.38 -3.28 11.50
N ALA A 107 -10.21 -3.39 10.87
CA ALA A 107 -9.53 -4.68 10.72
C ALA A 107 -8.89 -5.15 12.02
N LEU A 108 -8.33 -4.25 12.82
CA LEU A 108 -7.60 -4.60 14.03
C LEU A 108 -8.50 -4.74 15.26
N ALA A 109 -9.75 -4.27 15.21
CA ALA A 109 -10.68 -4.30 16.34
C ALA A 109 -10.91 -5.72 16.90
N ASP A 110 -11.00 -6.71 16.02
CA ASP A 110 -11.24 -8.11 16.38
C ASP A 110 -9.97 -8.97 16.33
N ASN A 111 -8.80 -8.37 16.05
CA ASN A 111 -7.55 -9.10 16.00
C ASN A 111 -7.02 -9.34 17.42
N VAL A 112 -7.27 -10.54 17.95
CA VAL A 112 -6.82 -10.97 19.28
C VAL A 112 -5.38 -11.48 19.30
N ASP A 113 -4.82 -11.78 18.13
CA ASP A 113 -3.48 -12.36 17.97
C ASP A 113 -2.40 -11.27 17.80
N LEU A 114 -2.80 -10.01 17.57
CA LEU A 114 -1.87 -8.90 17.40
C LEU A 114 -1.10 -8.61 18.69
N THR A 115 0.19 -8.90 18.67
CA THR A 115 1.10 -8.70 19.82
C THR A 115 2.04 -7.51 19.65
N LYS A 116 2.24 -7.02 18.42
CA LYS A 116 3.23 -5.97 18.13
C LYS A 116 2.84 -5.10 16.94
N VAL A 117 2.95 -3.80 17.11
CA VAL A 117 2.85 -2.80 16.04
C VAL A 117 4.15 -2.01 15.96
N THR A 118 4.77 -1.93 14.80
CA THR A 118 6.04 -1.22 14.61
C THR A 118 5.90 -0.14 13.56
N VAL A 119 6.52 1.03 13.79
CA VAL A 119 6.61 2.12 12.81
C VAL A 119 8.07 2.38 12.51
N ILE A 120 8.46 2.30 11.24
CA ILE A 120 9.82 2.59 10.78
C ILE A 120 9.77 3.86 9.93
N ASP A 121 10.26 4.96 10.48
CA ASP A 121 10.29 6.27 9.82
C ASP A 121 11.28 7.23 10.52
N PRO A 122 11.93 8.17 9.80
CA PRO A 122 12.75 9.21 10.43
C PRO A 122 12.00 10.04 11.48
N MET A 123 10.68 10.18 11.35
CA MET A 123 9.78 10.90 12.26
C MET A 123 8.91 9.94 13.08
N ALA A 124 9.40 8.72 13.39
CA ALA A 124 8.62 7.69 14.07
C ALA A 124 7.98 8.14 15.39
N SER A 125 8.61 9.03 16.17
CA SER A 125 8.02 9.57 17.40
C SER A 125 6.75 10.40 17.14
N ASP A 126 6.76 11.26 16.13
CA ASP A 126 5.60 12.08 15.77
C ASP A 126 4.47 11.21 15.20
N ILE A 127 4.84 10.20 14.42
CA ILE A 127 3.89 9.24 13.85
C ILE A 127 3.26 8.39 14.96
N ALA A 128 4.04 7.93 15.93
CA ALA A 128 3.52 7.21 17.08
C ALA A 128 2.48 8.04 17.83
N HIS A 129 2.74 9.33 18.04
CA HIS A 129 1.77 10.23 18.66
C HIS A 129 0.46 10.33 17.86
N ARG A 130 0.52 10.39 16.52
CA ARG A 130 -0.68 10.37 15.67
C ARG A 130 -1.45 9.04 15.76
N ILE A 131 -0.74 7.93 15.86
CA ILE A 131 -1.36 6.61 16.06
C ILE A 131 -2.07 6.57 17.42
N GLU A 132 -1.41 7.00 18.49
CA GLU A 132 -2.00 7.05 19.84
C GLU A 132 -3.27 7.91 19.91
N GLN A 133 -3.35 8.99 19.14
CA GLN A 133 -4.55 9.83 19.08
C GLN A 133 -5.72 9.18 18.32
N ARG A 134 -5.43 8.26 17.39
CA ARG A 134 -6.42 7.65 16.47
C ARG A 134 -6.86 6.26 16.89
N PHE A 135 -5.99 5.55 17.61
CA PHE A 135 -6.21 4.18 18.05
C PHE A 135 -6.29 4.10 19.57
N GLY A 136 -7.00 3.09 20.07
CA GLY A 136 -7.21 2.91 21.51
C GLY A 136 -5.97 2.41 22.25
N PRO A 137 -6.03 2.34 23.60
CA PRO A 137 -4.91 1.92 24.44
C PRO A 137 -4.36 0.52 24.14
N SER A 138 -5.15 -0.36 23.53
CA SER A 138 -4.72 -1.70 23.11
C SER A 138 -3.57 -1.64 22.12
N ILE A 139 -3.67 -0.79 21.09
CA ILE A 139 -2.62 -0.60 20.08
C ILE A 139 -1.44 0.17 20.67
N THR A 140 -1.69 1.23 21.45
CA THR A 140 -0.62 2.04 22.06
C THR A 140 0.33 1.21 22.92
N ARG A 141 -0.17 0.21 23.66
CA ARG A 141 0.64 -0.64 24.54
C ARG A 141 1.64 -1.53 23.80
N ILE A 142 1.37 -1.84 22.54
CA ILE A 142 2.18 -2.73 21.71
C ILE A 142 2.89 -2.00 20.57
N LEU A 143 2.86 -0.66 20.59
CA LEU A 143 3.46 0.21 19.59
C LEU A 143 4.95 0.43 19.85
N GLU A 144 5.78 0.16 18.84
CA GLU A 144 7.23 0.35 18.86
C GLU A 144 7.66 1.29 17.72
N PRO A 145 7.97 2.57 18.01
CA PRO A 145 8.54 3.47 17.02
C PRO A 145 10.05 3.24 16.84
N ILE A 146 10.48 3.01 15.60
CA ILE A 146 11.86 2.87 15.18
C ILE A 146 12.24 4.06 14.31
N LYS A 147 13.09 4.93 14.85
CA LYS A 147 13.64 6.08 14.13
C LYS A 147 14.76 5.66 13.20
N ALA A 148 14.43 5.38 11.95
CA ALA A 148 15.40 5.01 10.92
C ALA A 148 14.92 5.45 9.54
N LYS A 149 15.85 5.67 8.60
CA LYS A 149 15.49 5.57 7.18
C LYS A 149 15.30 4.09 6.87
N TRP A 150 14.26 3.75 6.11
CA TRP A 150 14.00 2.36 5.72
C TRP A 150 15.21 1.73 5.01
N GLN A 151 16.00 2.53 4.28
CA GLN A 151 17.23 2.14 3.57
C GLN A 151 18.36 1.69 4.50
N GLU A 152 18.36 2.13 5.76
CA GLU A 152 19.44 1.85 6.73
C GLU A 152 19.13 0.60 7.57
N TYR A 153 17.91 0.06 7.48
CA TYR A 153 17.43 -1.05 8.30
C TYR A 153 17.78 -2.45 7.72
N GLU A 154 18.03 -2.56 6.41
CA GLU A 154 18.32 -3.84 5.74
C GLU A 154 19.65 -4.50 6.16
N HIS A 155 20.54 -3.80 6.86
CA HIS A 155 21.85 -4.33 7.27
C HIS A 155 21.87 -4.99 8.65
N SER A 156 20.72 -5.21 9.29
CA SER A 156 20.63 -5.71 10.67
C SER A 156 19.84 -7.02 10.84
N ILE A 157 19.51 -7.72 9.74
CA ILE A 157 18.76 -8.99 9.74
C ILE A 157 19.56 -10.08 9.05
#